data_AF-A0A151N532-F1
#
_entry.id   AF-A0A151N532-F1
#
_cell.length_a   1.000
_cell.length_b   1.000
_cell.length_c   1.000
_cell.angle_alpha   90.00
_cell.angle_beta   90.00
_cell.angle_gamma   90.00
#
_symmetry.space_group_name_H-M   'P 1'
#
loop_
_entity.id
_entity.type
_entity.pdbx_description
1 polymer ?
#
loop_
_entity_poly.entity_id
_entity_poly.type
_entity_poly.pdbx_seq_one_letter_code
_entity_poly.pdbx_strand_id
1 'polypeptide(L)'
;MPALPLDELQLTEKDPKTGKLRTFPALHPEIKADRFFVLYKPPPNIRNHALVEEFLERAKFIADDLDWLLALPHNKFWCQVIFDETLQKCLDSYLCYVPRKFDALLDFHPEVNDMQKRLHRCVFLTFLRMSTHKESKDHFITPSVFGEILYNNFLFDIPKILDLCVLFGKGNGPLLQKMIENIFTQQPSYYSDLNETVPTILQVFDNVLQKCGLQCEGTSAEPQKLEERVKVTPADLPLQELKDIVLFLCDTCISLWAFLDVFPLACQTFQKHDFCYRLASFYELIIPELESAIRKRRCEDNSLLTDLWRRLSHSRKKVMEVFHILTNQICLQPILESSCENIQPFIEDFLQIFTSVLQERRFLRDYDELYPVADDVSLLQQASSTLYPLLSASGLSTVF
;
A
#
# COMPACT_ATOMS: atom_id res chain seq x y z
N MET A 1 -32.48 -19.73 21.01
CA MET A 1 -31.15 -20.36 20.95
C MET A 1 -30.16 -19.28 20.53
N PRO A 2 -28.91 -19.27 21.03
CA PRO A 2 -27.89 -18.36 20.51
C PRO A 2 -27.65 -18.63 19.02
N ALA A 3 -27.38 -17.58 18.24
CA ALA A 3 -26.99 -17.73 16.83
C ALA A 3 -25.65 -18.47 16.76
N LEU A 4 -25.56 -19.46 15.86
CA LEU A 4 -24.33 -20.22 15.60
C LEU A 4 -23.48 -19.49 14.55
N PRO A 5 -22.14 -19.52 14.67
CA PRO A 5 -21.26 -18.99 13.64
C PRO A 5 -21.40 -19.81 12.33
N LEU A 6 -21.14 -19.17 11.19
CA LEU A 6 -21.34 -19.76 9.87
C LEU A 6 -20.50 -21.02 9.64
N ASP A 7 -19.28 -21.07 10.18
CA ASP A 7 -18.35 -22.19 10.08
C ASP A 7 -18.82 -23.44 10.85
N GLU A 8 -19.67 -23.29 11.86
CA GLU A 8 -20.27 -24.42 12.60
C GLU A 8 -21.68 -24.77 12.10
N LEU A 9 -22.30 -23.89 11.31
CA LEU A 9 -23.66 -24.08 10.82
C LEU A 9 -23.73 -25.24 9.82
N GLN A 10 -24.76 -26.06 9.96
CA GLN A 10 -25.07 -27.17 9.06
C GLN A 10 -26.38 -26.87 8.32
N LEU A 11 -26.42 -27.16 7.02
CA LEU A 11 -27.60 -27.07 6.17
C LEU A 11 -28.11 -28.48 5.87
N THR A 12 -29.43 -28.66 5.93
CA THR A 12 -30.08 -29.92 5.55
C THR A 12 -30.94 -29.68 4.33
N GLU A 13 -30.64 -30.37 3.24
CA GLU A 13 -31.40 -30.31 2.00
C GLU A 13 -31.85 -31.71 1.58
N LYS A 14 -32.93 -31.77 0.80
CA LYS A 14 -33.44 -33.03 0.27
C LYS A 14 -32.76 -33.30 -1.07
N ASP A 15 -32.00 -34.39 -1.15
CA ASP A 15 -31.33 -34.80 -2.37
C ASP A 15 -32.39 -35.02 -3.48
N PRO A 16 -32.32 -34.29 -4.61
CA PRO A 16 -33.29 -34.41 -5.69
C PRO A 16 -33.26 -35.77 -6.38
N LYS A 17 -32.13 -36.51 -6.34
CA LYS A 17 -31.99 -37.83 -6.98
C LYS A 17 -32.48 -38.97 -6.09
N THR A 18 -32.21 -38.92 -4.79
CA THR A 18 -32.51 -40.02 -3.86
C THR A 18 -33.69 -39.74 -2.93
N GLY A 19 -34.14 -38.48 -2.83
CA GLY A 19 -35.19 -38.04 -1.93
C GLY A 19 -34.81 -38.06 -0.44
N LYS A 20 -33.57 -38.44 -0.10
CA LYS A 20 -33.08 -38.48 1.29
C LYS A 20 -32.62 -37.11 1.74
N LEU A 21 -32.75 -36.84 3.05
CA LEU A 21 -32.17 -35.65 3.66
C LEU A 21 -30.65 -35.82 3.75
N ARG A 22 -29.91 -34.87 3.21
CA ARG A 22 -28.45 -34.75 3.32
C ARG A 22 -28.14 -33.52 4.15
N THR A 23 -27.31 -33.68 5.17
CA THR A 23 -26.80 -32.57 5.98
C THR A 23 -25.34 -32.33 5.61
N PHE A 24 -24.96 -31.07 5.42
CA PHE A 24 -23.60 -30.66 5.06
C PHE A 24 -23.28 -29.27 5.63
N PRO A 25 -21.99 -28.89 5.72
CA PRO A 25 -21.60 -27.59 6.25
C PRO A 25 -22.19 -26.42 5.45
N ALA A 26 -22.51 -25.31 6.11
CA ALA A 26 -23.04 -24.12 5.46
C ALA A 26 -22.04 -23.42 4.54
N LEU A 27 -20.74 -23.69 4.71
CA LEU A 27 -19.68 -23.38 3.75
C LEU A 27 -19.39 -24.62 2.92
N HIS A 28 -19.92 -24.69 1.70
CA HIS A 28 -19.74 -25.85 0.83
C HIS A 28 -19.63 -25.44 -0.65
N PRO A 29 -18.74 -26.05 -1.44
CA PRO A 29 -18.56 -25.70 -2.86
C PRO A 29 -19.84 -25.81 -3.70
N GLU A 30 -20.71 -26.78 -3.40
CA GLU A 30 -22.00 -26.97 -4.11
C GLU A 30 -22.98 -25.79 -3.91
N ILE A 31 -22.78 -24.92 -2.91
CA ILE A 31 -23.66 -23.75 -2.64
C ILE A 31 -23.29 -22.56 -3.53
N LYS A 32 -22.01 -22.46 -3.94
CA LYS A 32 -21.53 -21.42 -4.84
C LYS A 32 -22.41 -21.40 -6.09
N ALA A 33 -22.80 -20.21 -6.54
CA ALA A 33 -23.53 -20.08 -7.80
C ALA A 33 -22.58 -20.25 -8.99
N ASP A 34 -23.07 -20.89 -10.05
CA ASP A 34 -22.39 -20.99 -11.33
C ASP A 34 -22.46 -19.66 -12.07
N ARG A 35 -21.60 -18.72 -11.64
CA ARG A 35 -21.41 -17.39 -12.24
C ARG A 35 -19.93 -17.23 -12.56
N PHE A 36 -19.64 -16.61 -13.69
CA PHE A 36 -18.28 -16.39 -14.16
C PHE A 36 -17.94 -14.91 -14.10
N PHE A 37 -16.95 -14.54 -13.29
CA PHE A 37 -16.49 -13.17 -13.18
C PHE A 37 -15.38 -12.89 -14.21
N VAL A 38 -15.62 -11.92 -15.10
CA VAL A 38 -14.65 -11.53 -16.13
C VAL A 38 -13.55 -10.63 -15.57
N LEU A 39 -12.34 -10.72 -16.11
CA LEU A 39 -11.22 -9.88 -15.69
C LEU A 39 -11.42 -8.42 -16.13
N TYR A 40 -11.07 -7.51 -15.22
CA TYR A 40 -11.04 -6.08 -15.47
C TYR A 40 -9.95 -5.71 -16.49
N LYS A 41 -10.26 -4.72 -17.33
CA LYS A 41 -9.29 -4.03 -18.18
C LYS A 41 -9.50 -2.52 -18.01
N PRO A 42 -8.42 -1.72 -17.96
CA PRO A 42 -8.55 -0.28 -17.82
C PRO A 42 -9.17 0.36 -19.07
N PRO A 43 -9.78 1.55 -18.93
CA PRO A 43 -10.26 2.32 -20.07
C PRO A 43 -9.10 2.63 -21.04
N PRO A 44 -9.37 2.73 -22.35
CA PRO A 44 -8.33 3.02 -23.33
C PRO A 44 -7.77 4.44 -23.16
N ASN A 45 -6.45 4.59 -23.30
CA ASN A 45 -5.77 5.88 -23.27
C ASN A 45 -6.09 6.74 -24.52
N ILE A 46 -6.57 6.12 -25.59
CA ILE A 46 -6.90 6.76 -26.87
C ILE A 46 -8.43 6.85 -26.97
N ARG A 47 -8.93 8.01 -27.40
CA ARG A 47 -10.35 8.26 -27.66
C ARG A 47 -10.81 7.55 -28.95
N ASN A 48 -10.84 6.22 -28.91
CA ASN A 48 -11.42 5.37 -29.94
C ASN A 48 -12.76 4.82 -29.45
N HIS A 49 -13.85 5.12 -30.16
CA HIS A 49 -15.20 4.73 -29.78
C HIS A 49 -15.35 3.22 -29.56
N ALA A 50 -14.79 2.39 -30.45
CA ALA A 50 -14.91 0.93 -30.34
C ALA A 50 -14.22 0.38 -29.08
N LEU A 51 -13.06 0.95 -28.71
CA LEU A 51 -12.35 0.55 -27.50
C LEU A 51 -13.06 1.01 -26.22
N VAL A 52 -13.73 2.16 -26.26
CA VAL A 52 -14.53 2.66 -25.15
C VAL A 52 -15.76 1.78 -24.94
N GLU A 53 -16.43 1.38 -26.03
CA GLU A 53 -17.57 0.47 -25.98
C GLU A 53 -17.19 -0.91 -25.42
N GLU A 54 -16.06 -1.49 -25.86
CA GLU A 54 -15.52 -2.74 -25.29
C GLU A 54 -15.27 -2.61 -23.78
N PHE A 55 -14.67 -1.50 -23.34
CA PHE A 55 -14.46 -1.24 -21.92
C PHE A 55 -15.80 -1.18 -21.17
N LEU A 56 -16.77 -0.42 -21.67
CA LEU A 56 -18.06 -0.21 -21.01
C LEU A 56 -18.86 -1.51 -20.89
N GLU A 57 -18.87 -2.34 -21.93
CA GLU A 57 -19.55 -3.64 -21.90
C GLU A 57 -18.92 -4.56 -20.84
N ARG A 58 -17.59 -4.69 -20.86
CA ARG A 58 -16.86 -5.50 -19.88
C ARG A 58 -17.04 -4.99 -18.45
N ALA A 59 -16.91 -3.68 -18.25
CA ALA A 59 -17.09 -3.04 -16.96
C ALA A 59 -18.52 -3.22 -16.42
N LYS A 60 -19.52 -3.22 -17.31
CA LYS A 60 -20.91 -3.48 -16.95
C LYS A 60 -21.11 -4.90 -16.44
N PHE A 61 -20.54 -5.92 -17.11
CA PHE A 61 -20.59 -7.30 -16.60
C PHE A 61 -20.03 -7.40 -15.19
N ILE A 62 -18.85 -6.82 -14.95
CA ILE A 62 -18.22 -6.82 -13.62
C ILE A 62 -19.11 -6.09 -12.61
N ALA A 63 -19.64 -4.92 -12.95
CA ALA A 63 -20.47 -4.13 -12.04
C ALA A 63 -21.77 -4.86 -11.67
N ASP A 64 -22.44 -5.46 -12.65
CA ASP A 64 -23.67 -6.22 -12.43
C ASP A 64 -23.39 -7.50 -11.62
N ASP A 65 -22.25 -8.14 -11.84
CA ASP A 65 -21.81 -9.32 -11.07
C ASP A 65 -21.44 -8.99 -9.62
N LEU A 66 -20.76 -7.87 -9.38
CA LEU A 66 -20.46 -7.40 -8.03
C LEU A 66 -21.70 -6.90 -7.30
N ASP A 67 -22.65 -6.25 -7.98
CA ASP A 67 -23.92 -5.86 -7.36
C ASP A 67 -24.74 -7.10 -6.95
N TRP A 68 -24.76 -8.13 -7.79
CA TRP A 68 -25.34 -9.42 -7.43
C TRP A 68 -24.63 -10.05 -6.22
N LEU A 69 -23.29 -10.05 -6.21
CA LEU A 69 -22.49 -10.61 -5.11
C LEU A 69 -22.79 -9.90 -3.79
N LEU A 70 -22.86 -8.57 -3.80
CA LEU A 70 -23.18 -7.76 -2.63
C LEU A 70 -24.62 -7.96 -2.14
N ALA A 71 -25.55 -8.32 -3.04
CA ALA A 71 -26.92 -8.65 -2.68
C ALA A 71 -27.09 -10.05 -2.08
N LEU A 72 -26.08 -10.93 -2.15
CA LEU A 72 -26.19 -12.28 -1.59
C LEU A 72 -26.33 -12.26 -0.06
N PRO A 73 -27.09 -13.22 0.52
CA PRO A 73 -27.05 -13.50 1.95
C PRO A 73 -25.65 -13.90 2.43
N HIS A 74 -25.34 -13.67 3.70
CA HIS A 74 -24.02 -13.89 4.31
C HIS A 74 -23.39 -15.25 3.96
N ASN A 75 -24.12 -16.35 4.12
CA ASN A 75 -23.60 -17.70 3.83
C ASN A 75 -23.28 -17.89 2.34
N LYS A 76 -24.14 -17.41 1.44
CA LYS A 76 -23.95 -17.54 -0.02
C LYS A 76 -22.83 -16.63 -0.52
N PHE A 77 -22.71 -15.43 0.04
CA PHE A 77 -21.59 -14.53 -0.23
C PHE A 77 -20.26 -15.21 0.10
N TRP A 78 -20.12 -15.76 1.31
CA TRP A 78 -18.89 -16.45 1.72
C TRP A 78 -18.61 -17.70 0.89
N CYS A 79 -19.63 -18.48 0.52
CA CYS A 79 -19.43 -19.60 -0.41
C CYS A 79 -18.91 -19.12 -1.78
N GLN A 80 -19.43 -18.01 -2.30
CA GLN A 80 -18.93 -17.47 -3.56
C GLN A 80 -17.49 -16.99 -3.44
N VAL A 81 -17.18 -16.22 -2.40
CA VAL A 81 -15.84 -15.65 -2.16
C VAL A 81 -14.78 -16.74 -1.99
N ILE A 82 -15.08 -17.80 -1.26
CA ILE A 82 -14.13 -18.88 -0.94
C ILE A 82 -13.95 -19.81 -2.14
N PHE A 83 -15.03 -20.22 -2.80
CA PHE A 83 -14.98 -21.30 -3.79
C PHE A 83 -14.96 -20.81 -5.24
N ASP A 84 -14.99 -19.49 -5.48
CA ASP A 84 -14.90 -18.91 -6.82
C ASP A 84 -13.57 -18.21 -7.11
N GLU A 85 -12.66 -18.97 -7.71
CA GLU A 85 -11.40 -18.41 -8.19
C GLU A 85 -11.56 -17.28 -9.22
N THR A 86 -12.65 -17.29 -10.01
CA THR A 86 -12.85 -16.26 -11.04
C THR A 86 -13.16 -14.91 -10.41
N LEU A 87 -13.87 -14.90 -9.27
CA LEU A 87 -14.13 -13.72 -8.48
C LEU A 87 -12.82 -13.12 -7.94
N GLN A 88 -11.96 -13.93 -7.34
CA GLN A 88 -10.67 -13.44 -6.83
C GLN A 88 -9.80 -12.86 -7.95
N LYS A 89 -9.69 -13.56 -9.09
CA LYS A 89 -8.95 -13.08 -10.26
C LYS A 89 -9.54 -11.77 -10.82
N CYS A 90 -10.86 -11.62 -10.80
CA CYS A 90 -11.53 -10.38 -11.19
C CYS A 90 -11.17 -9.22 -10.25
N LEU A 91 -11.27 -9.41 -8.93
CA LEU A 91 -10.92 -8.39 -7.94
C LEU A 91 -9.44 -8.00 -8.04
N ASP A 92 -8.56 -8.97 -8.20
CA ASP A 92 -7.12 -8.74 -8.42
C ASP A 92 -6.85 -7.93 -9.67
N SER A 93 -7.44 -8.32 -10.80
CA SER A 93 -7.26 -7.58 -12.05
C SER A 93 -7.73 -6.13 -11.93
N TYR A 94 -8.76 -5.86 -11.13
CA TYR A 94 -9.20 -4.49 -10.86
C TYR A 94 -8.17 -3.73 -10.03
N LEU A 95 -7.73 -4.29 -8.89
CA LEU A 95 -6.73 -3.63 -8.03
C LEU A 95 -5.43 -3.35 -8.78
N CYS A 96 -4.93 -4.31 -9.56
CA CYS A 96 -3.70 -4.15 -10.31
C CYS A 96 -3.81 -3.10 -11.42
N TYR A 97 -4.90 -3.07 -12.18
CA TYR A 97 -4.94 -2.30 -13.44
C TYR A 97 -5.80 -1.03 -13.42
N VAL A 98 -6.61 -0.79 -12.38
CA VAL A 98 -7.41 0.44 -12.33
C VAL A 98 -6.49 1.68 -12.33
N PRO A 99 -6.78 2.72 -13.14
CA PRO A 99 -5.98 3.94 -13.11
C PRO A 99 -6.04 4.61 -11.73
N ARG A 100 -4.88 4.99 -11.19
CA ARG A 100 -4.79 5.74 -9.93
C ARG A 100 -5.09 7.21 -10.18
N LYS A 101 -5.58 7.93 -9.17
CA LYS A 101 -5.96 9.36 -9.29
C LYS A 101 -4.78 10.28 -9.66
N PHE A 102 -3.56 9.86 -9.37
CA PHE A 102 -2.34 10.59 -9.68
C PHE A 102 -1.70 10.19 -11.01
N ASP A 103 -2.25 9.21 -11.73
CA ASP A 103 -1.84 8.91 -13.09
C ASP A 103 -2.17 10.08 -14.02
N ALA A 104 -1.68 10.03 -15.26
CA ALA A 104 -1.99 11.07 -16.24
C ALA A 104 -3.51 11.28 -16.30
N LEU A 105 -3.95 12.53 -16.04
CA LEU A 105 -5.36 12.89 -16.00
C LEU A 105 -5.95 12.69 -17.40
N LEU A 106 -6.57 11.54 -17.62
CA LEU A 106 -7.39 11.30 -18.79
C LEU A 106 -8.77 11.84 -18.50
N ASP A 107 -9.13 12.92 -19.20
CA ASP A 107 -10.50 13.41 -19.21
C ASP A 107 -11.34 12.43 -20.04
N PHE A 108 -11.88 11.43 -19.33
CA PHE A 108 -12.76 10.42 -19.91
C PHE A 108 -14.17 10.97 -20.13
N HIS A 109 -14.88 10.38 -21.09
CA HIS A 109 -16.30 10.66 -21.31
C HIS A 109 -17.10 10.41 -20.01
N PRO A 110 -18.15 11.21 -19.70
CA PRO A 110 -18.93 11.07 -18.45
C PRO A 110 -19.39 9.64 -18.14
N GLU A 111 -19.81 8.89 -19.16
CA GLU A 111 -20.25 7.50 -19.03
C GLU A 111 -19.15 6.57 -18.49
N VAL A 112 -17.91 6.74 -18.98
CA VAL A 112 -16.74 5.98 -18.49
C VAL A 112 -16.46 6.34 -17.03
N ASN A 113 -16.54 7.63 -16.70
CA ASN A 113 -16.32 8.11 -15.33
C ASN A 113 -17.38 7.54 -14.37
N ASP A 114 -18.65 7.51 -14.76
CA ASP A 114 -19.73 7.00 -13.92
C ASP A 114 -19.64 5.48 -13.74
N MET A 115 -19.27 4.75 -14.79
CA MET A 115 -18.98 3.32 -14.71
C MET A 115 -17.78 3.04 -13.78
N GLN A 116 -16.69 3.80 -13.90
CA GLN A 116 -15.55 3.66 -12.98
C GLN A 116 -15.95 3.93 -11.53
N LYS A 117 -16.76 4.97 -11.26
CA LYS A 117 -17.26 5.23 -9.89
C LYS A 117 -18.10 4.07 -9.36
N ARG A 118 -18.97 3.48 -10.20
CA ARG A 118 -19.77 2.31 -9.84
C ARG A 118 -18.87 1.13 -9.47
N LEU A 119 -17.92 0.77 -10.33
CA LEU A 119 -16.95 -0.30 -10.06
C LEU A 119 -16.13 -0.03 -8.79
N HIS A 120 -15.61 1.18 -8.64
CA HIS A 120 -14.82 1.58 -7.48
C HIS A 120 -15.60 1.39 -6.17
N ARG A 121 -16.88 1.77 -6.15
CA ARG A 121 -17.76 1.52 -5.00
C ARG A 121 -18.00 0.03 -4.76
N CYS A 122 -18.35 -0.74 -5.79
CA CYS A 122 -18.68 -2.16 -5.63
C CYS A 122 -17.47 -2.99 -5.20
N VAL A 123 -16.27 -2.69 -5.71
CA VAL A 123 -15.03 -3.35 -5.28
C VAL A 123 -14.73 -3.03 -3.82
N PHE A 124 -14.78 -1.76 -3.42
CA PHE A 124 -14.55 -1.37 -2.02
C PHE A 124 -15.51 -2.07 -1.06
N LEU A 125 -16.82 -2.08 -1.38
CA LEU A 125 -17.83 -2.72 -0.55
C LEU A 125 -17.64 -4.25 -0.49
N THR A 126 -17.17 -4.87 -1.56
CA THR A 126 -16.84 -6.30 -1.57
C THR A 126 -15.71 -6.58 -0.60
N PHE A 127 -14.59 -5.83 -0.67
CA PHE A 127 -13.48 -5.97 0.27
C PHE A 127 -13.86 -5.64 1.71
N LEU A 128 -14.70 -4.62 1.93
CA LEU A 128 -15.25 -4.30 3.26
C LEU A 128 -16.03 -5.47 3.87
N ARG A 129 -16.87 -6.14 3.06
CA ARG A 129 -17.63 -7.29 3.52
C ARG A 129 -16.71 -8.48 3.81
N MET A 130 -15.72 -8.74 2.95
CA MET A 130 -14.71 -9.78 3.17
C MET A 130 -13.83 -9.50 4.39
N SER A 131 -13.56 -8.25 4.74
CA SER A 131 -12.78 -7.90 5.93
C SER A 131 -13.60 -7.89 7.22
N THR A 132 -14.90 -8.22 7.18
CA THR A 132 -15.82 -8.12 8.33
C THR A 132 -16.27 -9.51 8.79
N HIS A 133 -15.60 -10.04 9.82
CA HIS A 133 -15.93 -11.36 10.38
C HIS A 133 -17.31 -11.43 11.07
N LYS A 134 -17.89 -10.27 11.40
CA LYS A 134 -19.21 -10.13 12.06
C LYS A 134 -20.07 -9.11 11.34
N GLU A 135 -20.82 -9.56 10.33
CA GLU A 135 -21.74 -8.72 9.55
C GLU A 135 -22.96 -8.28 10.37
N SER A 136 -23.42 -9.12 11.30
CA SER A 136 -24.49 -8.78 12.26
C SER A 136 -24.44 -9.67 13.52
N LYS A 137 -25.46 -9.59 14.38
CA LYS A 137 -25.57 -10.48 15.57
C LYS A 137 -25.80 -11.94 15.19
N ASP A 138 -26.48 -12.18 14.07
CA ASP A 138 -26.88 -13.52 13.62
C ASP A 138 -25.99 -14.05 12.48
N HIS A 139 -25.16 -13.18 11.90
CA HIS A 139 -24.31 -13.48 10.76
C HIS A 139 -22.86 -13.13 11.09
N PHE A 140 -22.09 -14.14 11.47
CA PHE A 140 -20.69 -14.01 11.83
C PHE A 140 -19.93 -15.32 11.58
N ILE A 141 -18.61 -15.24 11.52
CA ILE A 141 -17.67 -16.35 11.42
C ILE A 141 -16.80 -16.32 12.69
N THR A 142 -16.47 -17.48 13.23
CA THR A 142 -15.53 -17.60 14.34
C THR A 142 -14.20 -16.91 14.00
N PRO A 143 -13.65 -16.01 14.84
CA PRO A 143 -12.51 -15.17 14.44
C PRO A 143 -11.27 -15.92 13.94
N SER A 144 -10.91 -17.04 14.56
CA SER A 144 -9.78 -17.87 14.11
C SER A 144 -10.03 -18.50 12.74
N VAL A 145 -11.22 -19.05 12.52
CA VAL A 145 -11.62 -19.66 11.23
C VAL A 145 -11.72 -18.59 10.14
N PHE A 146 -12.20 -17.40 10.48
CA PHE A 146 -12.20 -16.25 9.56
C PHE A 146 -10.78 -15.91 9.11
N GLY A 147 -9.82 -15.81 10.03
CA GLY A 147 -8.41 -15.57 9.70
C GLY A 147 -7.80 -16.64 8.79
N GLU A 148 -8.13 -17.91 9.03
CA GLU A 148 -7.74 -19.03 8.16
C GLU A 148 -8.38 -18.95 6.78
N ILE A 149 -9.67 -18.59 6.70
CA ILE A 149 -10.38 -18.41 5.43
C ILE A 149 -9.72 -17.31 4.59
N LEU A 150 -9.40 -16.16 5.19
CA LEU A 150 -8.76 -15.05 4.48
C LEU A 150 -7.43 -15.49 3.86
N TYR A 151 -6.58 -16.11 4.69
CA TYR A 151 -5.21 -16.45 4.34
C TYR A 151 -5.13 -17.61 3.35
N ASN A 152 -5.78 -18.73 3.66
CA ASN A 152 -5.64 -19.97 2.90
C ASN A 152 -6.31 -19.92 1.52
N ASN A 153 -7.25 -18.99 1.31
CA ASN A 153 -7.93 -18.79 0.04
C ASN A 153 -7.42 -17.56 -0.73
N PHE A 154 -6.30 -16.96 -0.31
CA PHE A 154 -5.68 -15.79 -0.96
C PHE A 154 -6.65 -14.61 -1.15
N LEU A 155 -7.59 -14.42 -0.21
CA LEU A 155 -8.58 -13.34 -0.29
C LEU A 155 -7.94 -11.97 -0.07
N PHE A 156 -6.86 -11.96 0.72
CA PHE A 156 -5.98 -10.82 0.93
C PHE A 156 -4.53 -11.29 0.87
N ASP A 157 -3.67 -10.43 0.34
CA ASP A 157 -2.22 -10.49 0.39
C ASP A 157 -1.68 -9.06 0.55
N ILE A 158 -0.37 -8.94 0.81
CA ILE A 158 0.25 -7.63 1.03
C ILE A 158 0.09 -6.70 -0.19
N PRO A 159 0.34 -7.12 -1.43
CA PRO A 159 0.08 -6.29 -2.62
C PRO A 159 -1.35 -5.76 -2.73
N LYS A 160 -2.37 -6.61 -2.54
CA LYS A 160 -3.79 -6.21 -2.52
C LYS A 160 -4.04 -5.16 -1.44
N ILE A 161 -3.45 -5.31 -0.25
CA ILE A 161 -3.63 -4.36 0.85
C ILE A 161 -2.99 -3.00 0.52
N LEU A 162 -1.79 -2.97 -0.07
CA LEU A 162 -1.18 -1.73 -0.57
C LEU A 162 -2.08 -1.05 -1.61
N ASP A 163 -2.59 -1.82 -2.57
CA ASP A 163 -3.51 -1.33 -3.60
C ASP A 163 -4.82 -0.78 -3.00
N LEU A 164 -5.39 -1.47 -2.00
CA LEU A 164 -6.57 -0.99 -1.29
C LEU A 164 -6.32 0.37 -0.62
N CYS A 165 -5.17 0.54 0.04
CA CYS A 165 -4.79 1.79 0.69
C CYS A 165 -4.67 2.95 -0.29
N VAL A 166 -3.95 2.76 -1.40
CA VAL A 166 -3.74 3.83 -2.38
C VAL A 166 -5.02 4.19 -3.14
N LEU A 167 -5.89 3.21 -3.40
CA LEU A 167 -7.14 3.43 -4.12
C LEU A 167 -8.22 4.06 -3.23
N PHE A 168 -8.38 3.57 -1.99
CA PHE A 168 -9.54 3.86 -1.16
C PHE A 168 -9.24 4.67 0.11
N GLY A 169 -7.97 4.83 0.49
CA GLY A 169 -7.57 5.56 1.70
C GLY A 169 -8.02 7.02 1.70
N LYS A 170 -7.82 7.72 0.57
CA LYS A 170 -8.33 9.09 0.42
C LYS A 170 -9.85 9.10 0.27
N GLY A 171 -10.53 9.39 1.38
CA GLY A 171 -11.98 9.54 1.48
C GLY A 171 -12.64 8.51 2.40
N ASN A 172 -12.08 7.30 2.51
CA ASN A 172 -12.60 6.23 3.37
C ASN A 172 -11.61 5.80 4.47
N GLY A 173 -10.58 6.59 4.75
CA GLY A 173 -9.46 6.27 5.66
C GLY A 173 -9.86 5.55 6.94
N PRO A 174 -10.75 6.11 7.79
CA PRO A 174 -11.14 5.47 9.05
C PRO A 174 -11.80 4.09 8.88
N LEU A 175 -12.59 3.91 7.82
CA LEU A 175 -13.24 2.62 7.55
C LEU A 175 -12.22 1.61 7.02
N LEU A 176 -11.33 2.03 6.11
CA LEU A 176 -10.29 1.18 5.55
C LEU A 176 -9.26 0.77 6.61
N GLN A 177 -8.88 1.68 7.52
CA GLN A 177 -8.05 1.37 8.67
C GLN A 177 -8.67 0.23 9.49
N LYS A 178 -9.96 0.34 9.83
CA LYS A 178 -10.68 -0.72 10.55
C LYS A 178 -10.69 -2.05 9.78
N MET A 179 -10.82 -2.01 8.46
CA MET A 179 -10.77 -3.22 7.62
C MET A 179 -9.41 -3.91 7.77
N ILE A 180 -8.32 -3.16 7.58
CA ILE A 180 -6.95 -3.68 7.60
C ILE A 180 -6.57 -4.13 9.01
N GLU A 181 -6.86 -3.34 10.04
CA GLU A 181 -6.66 -3.73 11.43
C GLU A 181 -7.39 -5.02 11.77
N ASN A 182 -8.65 -5.20 11.33
CA ASN A 182 -9.36 -6.45 11.57
C ASN A 182 -8.70 -7.63 10.84
N ILE A 183 -8.22 -7.46 9.60
CA ILE A 183 -7.50 -8.50 8.86
C ILE A 183 -6.23 -8.92 9.62
N PHE A 184 -5.36 -7.98 9.97
CA PHE A 184 -4.11 -8.26 10.69
C PHE A 184 -4.35 -8.79 12.12
N THR A 185 -5.44 -8.38 12.77
CA THR A 185 -5.80 -8.87 14.11
C THR A 185 -6.27 -10.32 14.06
N GLN A 186 -7.16 -10.67 13.13
CA GLN A 186 -7.68 -12.03 13.03
C GLN A 186 -6.71 -12.99 12.35
N GLN A 187 -5.77 -12.47 11.56
CA GLN A 187 -4.72 -13.23 10.90
C GLN A 187 -3.36 -12.54 11.06
N PRO A 188 -2.62 -12.81 12.16
CA PRO A 188 -1.32 -12.19 12.42
C PRO A 188 -0.22 -12.61 11.43
N SER A 189 -0.37 -13.70 10.67
CA SER A 189 0.64 -14.13 9.68
C SER A 189 0.91 -13.08 8.61
N TYR A 190 -0.04 -12.17 8.34
CA TYR A 190 0.19 -11.03 7.45
C TYR A 190 1.31 -10.10 7.94
N TYR A 191 1.64 -10.06 9.24
CA TYR A 191 2.86 -9.35 9.69
C TYR A 191 4.13 -10.06 9.24
N SER A 192 4.13 -11.40 9.14
CA SER A 192 5.25 -12.17 8.59
C SER A 192 5.38 -11.91 7.09
N ASP A 193 4.28 -11.99 6.35
CA ASP A 193 4.26 -11.68 4.91
C ASP A 193 4.74 -10.26 4.64
N LEU A 194 4.31 -9.30 5.46
CA LEU A 194 4.78 -7.92 5.36
C LEU A 194 6.29 -7.85 5.61
N ASN A 195 6.78 -8.51 6.66
CA ASN A 195 8.20 -8.55 7.00
C ASN A 195 9.05 -9.16 5.87
N GLU A 196 8.53 -10.17 5.16
CA GLU A 196 9.16 -10.78 4.00
C GLU A 196 9.07 -9.91 2.73
N THR A 197 8.04 -9.05 2.65
CA THR A 197 7.82 -8.13 1.52
C THR A 197 8.69 -6.86 1.62
N VAL A 198 9.01 -6.37 2.82
CA VAL A 198 9.81 -5.12 3.00
C VAL A 198 11.15 -5.16 2.24
N PRO A 199 11.95 -6.24 2.25
CA PRO A 199 13.16 -6.33 1.45
C PRO A 199 12.92 -6.13 -0.06
N THR A 200 11.81 -6.64 -0.60
CA THR A 200 11.44 -6.42 -2.01
C THR A 200 11.06 -4.97 -2.28
N ILE A 201 10.39 -4.30 -1.33
CA ILE A 201 10.11 -2.85 -1.42
C ILE A 201 11.42 -2.05 -1.42
N LEU A 202 12.39 -2.39 -0.57
CA LEU A 202 13.71 -1.76 -0.58
C LEU A 202 14.46 -2.00 -1.89
N GLN A 203 14.38 -3.21 -2.43
CA GLN A 203 14.97 -3.55 -3.74
C GLN A 203 14.38 -2.71 -4.88
N VAL A 204 13.11 -2.29 -4.80
CA VAL A 204 12.51 -1.38 -5.77
C VAL A 204 13.26 -0.03 -5.81
N PHE A 205 13.62 0.53 -4.66
CA PHE A 205 14.42 1.76 -4.59
C PHE A 205 15.85 1.54 -5.13
N ASP A 206 16.47 0.40 -4.79
CA ASP A 206 17.80 0.04 -5.31
C ASP A 206 17.79 -0.10 -6.84
N ASN A 207 16.74 -0.68 -7.41
CA ASN A 207 16.57 -0.80 -8.87
C ASN A 207 16.43 0.57 -9.54
N VAL A 208 15.79 1.54 -8.89
CA VAL A 208 15.71 2.93 -9.38
C VAL A 208 17.10 3.58 -9.38
N LEU A 209 17.87 3.41 -8.30
CA LEU A 209 19.25 3.90 -8.23
C LEU A 209 20.12 3.25 -9.31
N GLN A 210 19.99 1.93 -9.51
CA GLN A 210 20.74 1.18 -10.51
C GLN A 210 20.44 1.68 -11.93
N LYS A 211 19.16 1.88 -12.28
CA LYS A 211 18.75 2.43 -13.58
C LYS A 211 19.27 3.84 -13.83
N CYS A 212 19.56 4.59 -12.76
CA CYS A 212 20.13 5.93 -12.82
C CYS A 212 21.67 5.96 -12.74
N GLY A 213 22.33 4.80 -12.65
CA GLY A 213 23.79 4.71 -12.51
C GLY A 213 24.31 5.17 -11.15
N LEU A 214 23.47 5.18 -10.11
CA LEU A 214 23.77 5.74 -8.78
C LEU A 214 24.06 4.69 -7.69
N GLN A 215 24.14 3.40 -8.03
CA GLN A 215 24.56 2.40 -7.06
C GLN A 215 26.05 2.56 -6.72
N CYS A 216 26.34 2.62 -5.42
CA CYS A 216 27.70 2.47 -4.90
C CYS A 216 28.16 1.01 -5.07
N GLU A 217 29.33 0.80 -5.67
CA GLU A 217 30.05 -0.47 -5.62
C GLU A 217 30.42 -0.77 -4.16
N GLY A 218 29.56 -1.46 -3.39
CA GLY A 218 29.82 -1.61 -1.96
C GLY A 218 29.08 -2.70 -1.19
N THR A 219 28.20 -3.50 -1.79
CA THR A 219 27.44 -4.52 -1.03
C THR A 219 27.36 -5.92 -1.66
N SER A 220 27.92 -6.16 -2.85
CA SER A 220 28.04 -7.54 -3.35
C SER A 220 29.39 -8.15 -2.98
N ALA A 221 29.38 -9.19 -2.14
CA ALA A 221 30.55 -10.01 -1.81
C ALA A 221 30.99 -10.94 -2.95
N GLU A 222 30.61 -10.64 -4.20
CA GLU A 222 31.02 -11.39 -5.38
C GLU A 222 31.93 -10.52 -6.27
N PRO A 223 33.07 -11.06 -6.76
CA PRO A 223 33.93 -10.35 -7.68
C PRO A 223 33.19 -10.13 -9.00
N GLN A 224 32.71 -8.92 -9.24
CA GLN A 224 32.09 -8.54 -10.51
C GLN A 224 33.19 -8.38 -11.57
N LYS A 225 32.93 -8.90 -12.77
CA LYS A 225 33.80 -8.76 -13.94
C LYS A 225 33.95 -7.27 -14.27
N LEU A 226 35.18 -6.87 -14.58
CA LEU A 226 35.57 -5.54 -15.03
C LEU A 226 35.00 -5.25 -16.43
N GLU A 227 33.70 -5.15 -16.56
CA GLU A 227 33.06 -4.57 -17.74
C GLU A 227 32.95 -3.06 -17.49
N GLU A 228 33.52 -2.26 -18.38
CA GLU A 228 33.35 -0.79 -18.40
C GLU A 228 31.86 -0.46 -18.56
N ARG A 229 31.10 -0.49 -17.45
CA ARG A 229 29.74 0.02 -17.43
C ARG A 229 29.83 1.52 -17.53
N VAL A 230 29.58 2.05 -18.73
CA VAL A 230 29.33 3.48 -18.95
C VAL A 230 28.26 3.89 -17.93
N LYS A 231 28.63 4.72 -16.94
CA LYS A 231 27.69 5.26 -15.96
C LYS A 231 26.71 6.16 -16.70
N VAL A 232 25.54 5.62 -17.04
CA VAL A 232 24.46 6.39 -17.67
C VAL A 232 23.81 7.20 -16.57
N THR A 233 23.98 8.52 -16.60
CA THR A 233 23.30 9.42 -15.66
C THR A 233 21.86 9.64 -16.10
N PRO A 234 20.94 10.08 -15.21
CA PRO A 234 19.59 10.44 -15.63
C PRO A 234 19.54 11.52 -16.72
N ALA A 235 20.58 12.34 -16.81
CA ALA A 235 20.74 13.36 -17.84
C ALA A 235 21.18 12.80 -19.21
N ASP A 236 21.55 11.53 -19.30
CA ASP A 236 21.91 10.82 -20.54
C ASP A 236 20.84 9.81 -20.99
N LEU A 237 19.90 9.42 -20.12
CA LEU A 237 18.82 8.48 -20.42
C LEU A 237 17.86 8.99 -21.51
N PRO A 238 17.30 8.14 -22.38
CA PRO A 238 16.19 8.53 -23.25
C PRO A 238 15.04 9.17 -22.45
N LEU A 239 14.40 10.21 -22.99
CA LEU A 239 13.33 10.95 -22.29
C LEU A 239 12.18 10.06 -21.82
N GLN A 240 11.84 9.03 -22.61
CA GLN A 240 10.82 8.05 -22.25
C GLN A 240 11.24 7.17 -21.05
N GLU A 241 12.51 6.77 -20.96
CA GLU A 241 13.01 6.02 -19.80
C GLU A 241 13.03 6.87 -18.53
N LEU A 242 13.45 8.14 -18.64
CA LEU A 242 13.38 9.10 -17.52
C LEU A 242 11.93 9.28 -17.03
N LYS A 243 10.99 9.40 -17.96
CA LYS A 243 9.55 9.47 -17.66
C LYS A 243 9.10 8.24 -16.89
N ASP A 244 9.44 7.04 -17.37
CA ASP A 244 8.99 5.78 -16.75
C ASP A 244 9.60 5.61 -15.35
N ILE A 245 10.85 6.02 -15.13
CA ILE A 245 11.49 6.04 -13.80
C ILE A 245 10.74 6.98 -12.84
N VAL A 246 10.46 8.22 -13.26
CA VAL A 246 9.78 9.20 -12.41
C VAL A 246 8.34 8.79 -12.11
N LEU A 247 7.63 8.21 -13.08
CA LEU A 247 6.27 7.67 -12.89
C LEU A 247 6.30 6.51 -11.88
N PHE A 248 7.20 5.56 -12.06
CA PHE A 248 7.33 4.40 -11.19
C PHE A 248 7.73 4.79 -9.76
N LEU A 249 8.64 5.75 -9.61
CA LEU A 249 9.04 6.28 -8.31
C LEU A 249 7.86 6.99 -7.62
N CYS A 250 7.10 7.78 -8.37
CA CYS A 250 5.92 8.47 -7.87
C CYS A 250 4.85 7.50 -7.37
N ASP A 251 4.52 6.48 -8.16
CA ASP A 251 3.57 5.43 -7.76
C ASP A 251 4.06 4.70 -6.50
N THR A 252 5.32 4.25 -6.48
CA THR A 252 5.92 3.56 -5.32
C THR A 252 5.82 4.40 -4.05
N CYS A 253 6.22 5.68 -4.10
CA CYS A 253 6.18 6.56 -2.92
C CYS A 253 4.75 6.83 -2.44
N ILE A 254 3.79 7.02 -3.35
CA ILE A 254 2.40 7.29 -2.97
C ILE A 254 1.74 6.03 -2.40
N SER A 255 1.97 4.87 -3.00
CA SER A 255 1.40 3.59 -2.55
C SER A 255 1.93 3.23 -1.16
N LEU A 256 3.23 3.38 -0.94
CA LEU A 256 3.85 3.17 0.37
C LEU A 256 3.30 4.15 1.42
N TRP A 257 3.25 5.44 1.09
CA TRP A 257 2.69 6.45 1.97
C TRP A 257 1.23 6.14 2.34
N ALA A 258 0.39 5.84 1.34
CA ALA A 258 -1.02 5.57 1.57
C ALA A 258 -1.23 4.34 2.48
N PHE A 259 -0.38 3.31 2.34
CA PHE A 259 -0.42 2.15 3.21
C PHE A 259 -0.09 2.50 4.67
N LEU A 260 1.01 3.21 4.91
CA LEU A 260 1.42 3.58 6.28
C LEU A 260 0.52 4.64 6.92
N ASP A 261 -0.08 5.52 6.12
CA ASP A 261 -1.07 6.50 6.59
C ASP A 261 -2.37 5.81 7.07
N VAL A 262 -2.82 4.78 6.34
CA VAL A 262 -4.03 4.02 6.70
C VAL A 262 -3.76 3.00 7.80
N PHE A 263 -2.60 2.36 7.81
CA PHE A 263 -2.25 1.29 8.75
C PHE A 263 -0.86 1.53 9.38
N PRO A 264 -0.75 2.50 10.30
CA PRO A 264 0.54 2.90 10.84
C PRO A 264 1.16 1.82 11.74
N LEU A 265 0.40 0.85 12.27
CA LEU A 265 0.95 -0.30 13.00
C LEU A 265 2.01 -1.10 12.20
N ALA A 266 1.98 -1.02 10.87
CA ALA A 266 3.01 -1.59 10.01
C ALA A 266 4.40 -0.96 10.18
N CYS A 267 4.50 0.28 10.71
CA CYS A 267 5.76 1.02 10.85
C CYS A 267 6.85 0.24 11.57
N GLN A 268 6.48 -0.49 12.63
CA GLN A 268 7.43 -1.33 13.38
C GLN A 268 8.05 -2.43 12.51
N THR A 269 7.26 -3.02 11.61
CA THR A 269 7.77 -4.03 10.67
C THR A 269 8.73 -3.41 9.66
N PHE A 270 8.44 -2.20 9.16
CA PHE A 270 9.35 -1.49 8.26
C PHE A 270 10.68 -1.17 8.94
N GLN A 271 10.64 -0.60 10.14
CA GLN A 271 11.86 -0.14 10.81
C GLN A 271 12.80 -1.27 11.25
N LYS A 272 12.32 -2.52 11.38
CA LYS A 272 13.19 -3.71 11.53
C LYS A 272 14.20 -3.88 10.39
N HIS A 273 13.96 -3.26 9.24
CA HIS A 273 14.83 -3.28 8.06
C HIS A 273 15.56 -1.94 7.83
N ASP A 274 15.75 -1.14 8.88
CA ASP A 274 16.42 0.17 8.84
C ASP A 274 15.79 1.15 7.82
N PHE A 275 14.47 1.08 7.67
CA PHE A 275 13.77 1.72 6.55
C PHE A 275 13.94 3.25 6.54
N CYS A 276 13.92 3.91 7.70
CA CYS A 276 14.16 5.36 7.80
C CYS A 276 15.50 5.78 7.18
N TYR A 277 16.59 5.07 7.52
CA TYR A 277 17.92 5.34 6.98
C TYR A 277 17.97 5.06 5.47
N ARG A 278 17.48 3.89 5.05
CA ARG A 278 17.46 3.50 3.63
C ARG A 278 16.71 4.52 2.76
N LEU A 279 15.58 5.02 3.26
CA LEU A 279 14.75 5.99 2.57
C LEU A 279 15.43 7.37 2.47
N ALA A 280 16.06 7.84 3.56
CA ALA A 280 16.82 9.10 3.59
C ALA A 280 18.03 9.05 2.65
N SER A 281 18.82 7.95 2.71
CA SER A 281 19.97 7.76 1.85
C SER A 281 19.59 7.65 0.37
N PHE A 282 18.50 6.92 0.07
CA PHE A 282 17.92 6.89 -1.28
C PHE A 282 17.58 8.31 -1.78
N TYR A 283 16.90 9.11 -0.94
CA TYR A 283 16.53 10.48 -1.27
C TYR A 283 17.74 11.37 -1.56
N GLU A 284 18.77 11.31 -0.72
CA GLU A 284 20.00 12.10 -0.88
C GLU A 284 20.65 11.84 -2.25
N LEU A 285 20.68 10.58 -2.69
CA LEU A 285 21.32 10.16 -3.93
C LEU A 285 20.49 10.50 -5.18
N ILE A 286 19.21 10.13 -5.20
CA ILE A 286 18.41 10.13 -6.45
C ILE A 286 17.84 11.52 -6.80
N ILE A 287 17.40 12.28 -5.80
CA ILE A 287 16.65 13.52 -6.04
C ILE A 287 17.51 14.58 -6.73
N PRO A 288 18.80 14.79 -6.39
CA PRO A 288 19.63 15.79 -7.09
C PRO A 288 19.79 15.48 -8.57
N GLU A 289 19.97 14.20 -8.89
CA GLU A 289 20.20 13.73 -10.25
C GLU A 289 18.95 13.85 -11.12
N LEU A 290 17.80 13.42 -10.60
CA LEU A 290 16.53 13.58 -11.32
C LEU A 290 16.14 15.05 -11.51
N GLU A 291 16.32 15.90 -10.49
CA GLU A 291 16.03 17.33 -10.63
C GLU A 291 16.95 18.00 -11.65
N SER A 292 18.24 17.66 -11.63
CA SER A 292 19.24 18.16 -12.58
C SER A 292 18.89 17.75 -14.00
N ALA A 293 18.55 16.48 -14.23
CA ALA A 293 18.15 15.96 -15.53
C ALA A 293 16.90 16.67 -16.08
N ILE A 294 15.84 16.80 -15.27
CA ILE A 294 14.61 17.48 -15.68
C ILE A 294 14.87 18.97 -15.99
N ARG A 295 15.68 19.66 -15.18
CA ARG A 295 16.00 21.08 -15.38
C ARG A 295 16.81 21.33 -16.65
N LYS A 296 17.83 20.51 -16.93
CA LYS A 296 18.71 20.66 -18.10
C LYS A 296 17.96 20.44 -19.42
N ARG A 297 16.94 19.59 -19.41
CA ARG A 297 16.18 19.19 -20.62
C ARG A 297 14.95 20.04 -20.92
N ARG A 298 14.67 21.11 -20.15
CA ARG A 298 13.43 21.91 -20.25
C ARG A 298 13.05 22.38 -21.66
N CYS A 299 14.00 22.47 -22.58
CA CYS A 299 13.78 22.88 -23.97
C CYS A 299 13.26 21.76 -24.90
N GLU A 300 13.24 20.49 -24.47
CA GLU A 300 12.82 19.34 -25.31
C GLU A 300 11.29 19.20 -25.39
N ASP A 301 10.63 18.90 -24.27
CA ASP A 301 9.17 18.85 -24.13
C ASP A 301 8.76 19.48 -22.81
N ASN A 302 8.41 20.76 -22.86
CA ASN A 302 8.11 21.54 -21.66
C ASN A 302 6.86 21.00 -20.92
N SER A 303 5.89 20.44 -21.64
CA SER A 303 4.65 19.93 -21.02
C SER A 303 4.93 18.66 -20.22
N LEU A 304 5.66 17.72 -20.82
CA LEU A 304 6.07 16.48 -20.17
C LEU A 304 7.00 16.76 -18.99
N LEU A 305 8.03 17.59 -19.17
CA LEU A 305 8.99 17.88 -18.10
C LEU A 305 8.38 18.64 -16.93
N THR A 306 7.34 19.45 -17.17
CA THR A 306 6.55 20.07 -16.10
C THR A 306 5.75 19.01 -15.32
N ASP A 307 5.16 18.03 -16.00
CA ASP A 307 4.51 16.89 -15.34
C ASP A 307 5.51 16.05 -14.54
N LEU A 308 6.68 15.73 -15.10
CA LEU A 308 7.74 15.00 -14.40
C LEU A 308 8.23 15.76 -13.16
N TRP A 309 8.43 17.08 -13.27
CA TRP A 309 8.81 17.91 -12.13
C TRP A 309 7.75 17.87 -11.02
N ARG A 310 6.46 17.97 -11.38
CA ARG A 310 5.35 17.86 -10.44
C ARG A 310 5.32 16.51 -9.74
N ARG A 311 5.50 15.41 -10.49
CA ARG A 311 5.53 14.05 -9.96
C ARG A 311 6.71 13.84 -9.03
N LEU A 312 7.90 14.25 -9.42
CA LEU A 312 9.10 14.19 -8.58
C LEU A 312 8.93 14.98 -7.28
N SER A 313 8.35 16.19 -7.36
CA SER A 313 8.04 17.01 -6.18
C SER A 313 7.06 16.30 -5.25
N HIS A 314 6.08 15.59 -5.81
CA HIS A 314 5.14 14.79 -5.04
C HIS A 314 5.82 13.58 -4.38
N SER A 315 6.66 12.84 -5.11
CA SER A 315 7.47 11.75 -4.56
C SER A 315 8.30 12.21 -3.38
N ARG A 316 8.99 13.36 -3.52
CA ARG A 316 9.79 13.96 -2.44
C ARG A 316 8.95 14.16 -1.18
N LYS A 317 7.80 14.81 -1.32
CA LYS A 317 6.87 15.04 -0.20
C LYS A 317 6.43 13.72 0.44
N LYS A 318 6.09 12.72 -0.37
CA LYS A 318 5.65 11.39 0.13
C LYS A 318 6.76 10.66 0.87
N VAL A 319 8.01 10.78 0.44
CA VAL A 319 9.16 10.25 1.17
C VAL A 319 9.27 10.87 2.57
N MET A 320 9.16 12.19 2.69
CA MET A 320 9.20 12.88 3.99
C MET A 320 8.01 12.49 4.88
N GLU A 321 6.80 12.44 4.32
CA GLU A 321 5.60 12.00 5.03
C GLU A 321 5.76 10.56 5.56
N VAL A 322 6.32 9.65 4.76
CA VAL A 322 6.61 8.27 5.21
C VAL A 322 7.62 8.25 6.37
N PHE A 323 8.71 9.00 6.25
CA PHE A 323 9.71 9.10 7.32
C PHE A 323 9.07 9.63 8.62
N HIS A 324 8.26 10.69 8.51
CA HIS A 324 7.57 11.26 9.66
C HIS A 324 6.53 10.30 10.28
N ILE A 325 5.77 9.56 9.47
CA ILE A 325 4.82 8.55 9.98
C ILE A 325 5.58 7.48 10.77
N LEU A 326 6.72 7.01 10.26
CA LEU A 326 7.56 6.03 10.94
C LEU A 326 8.08 6.57 12.28
N THR A 327 8.70 7.75 12.30
CA THR A 327 9.24 8.35 13.53
C THR A 327 8.15 8.67 14.53
N ASN A 328 7.01 9.20 14.07
CA ASN A 328 5.88 9.48 14.93
C ASN A 328 5.31 8.20 15.56
N GLN A 329 5.03 7.17 14.77
CA GLN A 329 4.42 5.94 15.28
C GLN A 329 5.34 5.14 16.19
N ILE A 330 6.64 5.11 15.90
CA ILE A 330 7.60 4.27 16.63
C ILE A 330 8.13 4.99 17.87
N CYS A 331 8.29 6.32 17.81
CA CYS A 331 8.95 7.08 18.87
C CYS A 331 7.99 8.05 19.58
N LEU A 332 7.36 8.97 18.84
CA LEU A 332 6.68 10.13 19.45
C LEU A 332 5.31 9.79 20.04
N GLN A 333 4.46 9.08 19.28
CA GLN A 333 3.12 8.71 19.69
C GLN A 333 3.10 7.83 20.95
N PRO A 334 3.97 6.80 21.09
CA PRO A 334 4.09 6.07 22.35
C PRO A 334 4.37 6.99 23.53
N ILE A 335 5.23 8.00 23.40
CA ILE A 335 5.53 8.96 24.48
C ILE A 335 4.31 9.82 24.83
N LEU A 336 3.51 10.21 23.85
CA LEU A 336 2.32 11.06 24.03
C LEU A 336 1.12 10.30 24.62
N GLU A 337 0.89 9.07 24.17
CA GLU A 337 -0.24 8.25 24.59
C GLU A 337 -0.03 7.60 25.96
N SER A 338 1.23 7.45 26.36
CA SER A 338 1.56 6.69 27.54
C SER A 338 1.83 7.58 28.75
N SER A 339 1.07 7.29 29.79
CA SER A 339 1.58 7.15 31.15
C SER A 339 2.63 6.02 31.25
N CYS A 340 3.62 5.94 30.34
CA CYS A 340 4.70 4.94 30.42
C CYS A 340 5.66 5.34 31.52
N GLU A 341 5.89 4.44 32.47
CA GLU A 341 6.95 4.60 33.47
C GLU A 341 8.35 4.61 32.83
N ASN A 342 8.49 4.10 31.60
CA ASN A 342 9.76 4.01 30.87
C ASN A 342 9.65 4.45 29.40
N ILE A 343 9.78 5.75 29.16
CA ILE A 343 9.83 6.37 27.83
C ILE A 343 11.21 6.36 27.17
N GLN A 344 12.23 5.90 27.90
CA GLN A 344 13.64 5.96 27.49
C GLN A 344 13.95 5.21 26.19
N PRO A 345 13.40 4.01 25.92
CA PRO A 345 13.67 3.30 24.67
C PRO A 345 13.20 4.08 23.43
N PHE A 346 12.05 4.73 23.51
CA PHE A 346 11.50 5.52 22.40
C PHE A 346 12.35 6.76 22.09
N ILE A 347 12.94 7.38 23.13
CA ILE A 347 13.89 8.47 22.98
C ILE A 347 15.18 7.97 22.32
N GLU A 348 15.71 6.83 22.77
CA GLU A 348 16.91 6.24 22.18
C GLU A 348 16.72 5.86 20.72
N ASP A 349 15.58 5.28 20.36
CA ASP A 349 15.21 4.97 18.97
C ASP A 349 15.14 6.24 18.12
N PHE A 350 14.53 7.32 18.63
CA PHE A 350 14.48 8.60 17.93
C PHE A 350 15.89 9.14 17.67
N LEU A 351 16.73 9.20 18.71
CA LEU A 351 18.10 9.68 18.60
C LEU A 351 18.92 8.82 17.63
N GLN A 352 18.75 7.50 17.68
CA GLN A 352 19.44 6.56 16.79
C GLN A 352 19.03 6.78 15.32
N ILE A 353 17.73 6.94 15.04
CA ILE A 353 17.22 7.22 13.69
C ILE A 353 17.83 8.51 13.16
N PHE A 354 17.73 9.62 13.90
CA PHE A 354 18.26 10.90 13.42
C PHE A 354 19.79 10.93 13.34
N THR A 355 20.49 10.24 14.24
CA THR A 355 21.95 10.08 14.17
C THR A 355 22.37 9.35 12.89
N SER A 356 21.62 8.32 12.48
CA SER A 356 21.92 7.54 11.27
C SER A 356 21.81 8.34 9.97
N VAL A 357 21.02 9.42 9.95
CA VAL A 357 20.77 10.25 8.75
C VAL A 357 21.47 11.61 8.79
N LEU A 358 22.35 11.86 9.76
CA LEU A 358 23.07 13.15 9.92
C LEU A 358 23.88 13.57 8.70
N GLN A 359 24.37 12.62 7.91
CA GLN A 359 25.14 12.90 6.69
C GLN A 359 24.25 13.21 5.48
N GLU A 360 22.96 12.88 5.54
CA GLU A 360 21.98 13.10 4.48
C GLU A 360 21.44 14.54 4.57
N ARG A 361 22.33 15.51 4.36
CA ARG A 361 22.07 16.94 4.64
C ARG A 361 20.94 17.50 3.81
N ARG A 362 20.81 17.08 2.55
CA ARG A 362 19.74 17.57 1.69
C ARG A 362 18.39 17.02 2.13
N PHE A 363 18.33 15.73 2.42
CA PHE A 363 17.15 15.09 2.99
C PHE A 363 16.74 15.81 4.27
N LEU A 364 17.66 15.98 5.22
CA LEU A 364 17.37 16.61 6.51
C LEU A 364 16.86 18.05 6.36
N ARG A 365 17.47 18.85 5.49
CA ARG A 365 16.98 20.21 5.22
C ARG A 365 15.55 20.20 4.71
N ASP A 366 15.27 19.39 3.68
CA ASP A 366 13.94 19.38 3.09
C ASP A 366 12.90 18.74 4.02
N TYR A 367 13.31 17.80 4.89
CA TYR A 367 12.47 17.23 5.95
C TYR A 367 12.14 18.28 7.02
N ASP A 368 13.13 19.00 7.54
CA ASP A 368 12.98 20.02 8.58
C ASP A 368 12.07 21.18 8.13
N GLU A 369 12.08 21.53 6.83
CA GLU A 369 11.15 22.50 6.25
C GLU A 369 9.68 22.08 6.34
N LEU A 370 9.38 20.77 6.35
CA LEU A 370 8.02 20.24 6.45
C LEU A 370 7.64 19.79 7.86
N TYR A 371 8.60 19.23 8.58
CA TYR A 371 8.46 18.64 9.91
C TYR A 371 9.66 19.10 10.76
N PRO A 372 9.56 20.29 11.38
CA PRO A 372 10.67 20.87 12.13
C PRO A 372 11.15 19.94 13.24
N VAL A 373 12.41 19.49 13.15
CA VAL A 373 12.99 18.53 14.10
C VAL A 373 13.06 19.15 15.51
N ALA A 374 13.20 20.47 15.60
CA ALA A 374 13.19 21.21 16.84
C ALA A 374 11.89 21.04 17.64
N ASP A 375 10.74 20.91 16.97
CA ASP A 375 9.44 20.73 17.61
C ASP A 375 9.36 19.33 18.26
N ASP A 376 9.79 18.30 17.53
CA ASP A 376 9.86 16.92 18.03
C ASP A 376 10.85 16.80 19.20
N VAL A 377 12.04 17.42 19.08
CA VAL A 377 13.03 17.45 20.17
C VAL A 377 12.48 18.17 21.41
N SER A 378 11.74 19.26 21.22
CA SER A 378 11.10 19.99 22.32
C SER A 378 10.07 19.13 23.05
N LEU A 379 9.29 18.32 22.30
CA LEU A 379 8.36 17.36 22.86
C LEU A 379 9.10 16.31 23.71
N LEU A 380 10.21 15.76 23.22
CA LEU A 380 11.02 14.81 23.97
C LEU A 380 11.60 15.42 25.26
N GLN A 381 12.09 16.67 25.19
CA GLN A 381 12.60 17.40 26.36
C GLN A 381 11.53 17.66 27.42
N GLN A 382 10.29 17.92 27.01
CA GLN A 382 9.16 18.06 27.93
C GLN A 382 8.81 16.73 28.60
N ALA A 383 8.95 15.62 27.88
CA ALA A 383 8.66 14.28 28.41
C ALA A 383 9.76 13.74 29.34
N SER A 384 11.04 14.11 29.14
CA SER A 384 12.17 13.58 29.92
C SER A 384 13.20 14.63 30.31
N SER A 385 13.44 14.79 31.62
CA SER A 385 14.46 15.70 32.16
C SER A 385 15.91 15.24 31.90
N THR A 386 16.13 14.00 31.45
CA THR A 386 17.46 13.41 31.18
C THR A 386 17.92 13.52 29.73
N LEU A 387 17.20 14.25 28.86
CA LEU A 387 17.51 14.33 27.42
C LEU A 387 18.79 15.13 27.08
N TYR A 388 19.10 16.18 27.84
CA TYR A 388 20.22 17.10 27.55
C TYR A 388 21.59 16.40 27.42
N PRO A 389 21.98 15.49 28.34
CA PRO A 389 23.21 14.71 28.19
C PRO A 389 23.23 13.84 26.91
N LEU A 390 22.09 13.26 26.51
CA LEU A 390 21.99 12.34 25.37
C LEU A 390 22.03 13.07 24.01
N LEU A 391 21.42 14.26 23.93
CA LEU A 391 21.51 15.14 22.74
C LEU A 391 22.95 15.63 22.50
N SER A 392 23.71 15.87 23.57
CA SER A 392 25.12 16.25 23.46
C SER A 392 26.02 15.10 22.98
N ALA A 393 25.70 13.87 23.40
CA ALA A 393 26.47 12.67 23.04
C ALA A 393 26.18 12.15 21.61
N SER A 394 24.98 12.40 21.09
CA SER A 394 24.55 12.00 19.73
C SER A 394 24.97 12.97 18.62
N GLY A 395 25.59 14.10 18.96
CA GLY A 395 25.99 15.13 17.98
C GLY A 395 24.82 15.95 17.40
N LEU A 396 23.58 15.64 17.80
CA LEU A 396 22.37 16.33 17.36
C LEU A 396 22.29 17.78 17.90
N SER A 397 22.88 18.05 19.07
CA SER A 397 22.93 19.40 19.67
C SER A 397 23.63 20.48 18.83
N THR A 398 24.43 20.09 17.82
CA THR A 398 25.11 21.03 16.90
C THR A 398 24.42 21.18 15.55
N VAL A 399 23.40 20.37 15.27
CA VAL A 399 22.73 20.28 13.96
C VAL A 399 21.34 20.91 14.00
N PHE A 400 20.67 20.89 15.16
CA PHE A 400 19.30 21.41 15.36
C PHE A 400 19.26 22.47 16.47
#